data_AF-A0A7Y2C1C6-F1
#
_entry.id   AF-A0A7Y2C1C6-F1
#
_cell.length_a   1.000
_cell.length_b   1.000
_cell.length_c   1.000
_cell.angle_alpha   90.00
_cell.angle_beta   90.00
_cell.angle_gamma   90.00
#
_symmetry.space_group_name_H-M   'P 1'
#
loop_
_entity.id
_entity.type
_entity.pdbx_description
1 polymer ?
#
loop_
_entity_poly.entity_id
_entity_poly.type
_entity_poly.pdbx_seq_one_letter_code
_entity_poly.pdbx_strand_id
1 'polypeptide(L)' 'MIAQNLKYLRKRNKISQQKLADHLGIARSTLGDYERGKTEPNIEMLLNMSKYFDVTVDALINSNISHRDLEIIRNKDM' A
#
# COMPACT_ATOMS: atom_id res chain seq x y z
N MET A 1 -7.78 -0.06 7.04
CA MET A 1 -7.41 -0.94 5.89
C MET A 1 -6.25 -0.39 5.08
N ILE A 2 -6.29 0.90 4.70
CA ILE A 2 -5.22 1.59 3.93
C ILE A 2 -3.82 1.33 4.51
N ALA A 3 -3.61 1.55 5.81
CA ALA A 3 -2.33 1.34 6.48
C ALA A 3 -1.74 -0.06 6.25
N GLN A 4 -2.58 -1.10 6.37
CA GLN A 4 -2.17 -2.49 6.20
C GLN A 4 -1.87 -2.80 4.73
N ASN A 5 -2.72 -2.35 3.81
CA ASN A 5 -2.53 -2.51 2.37
C ASN A 5 -1.26 -1.82 1.87
N LEU A 6 -1.04 -0.57 2.28
CA LEU A 6 0.16 0.20 1.92
C LEU A 6 1.44 -0.49 2.40
N LYS A 7 1.47 -0.90 3.67
CA LYS A 7 2.61 -1.62 4.25
C LYS A 7 2.84 -2.97 3.57
N TYR A 8 1.76 -3.67 3.22
CA TYR A 8 1.82 -4.94 2.50
C TYR A 8 2.41 -4.76 1.11
N LEU A 9 1.85 -3.86 0.29
CA LEU A 9 2.32 -3.57 -1.07
C LEU A 9 3.77 -3.12 -1.08
N ARG A 10 4.17 -2.23 -0.15
CA ARG A 10 5.56 -1.80 -0.01
C ARG A 10 6.50 -2.99 0.26
N LYS A 11 6.12 -3.86 1.19
CA LYS A 11 6.92 -5.05 1.53
C LYS A 11 6.97 -6.06 0.38
N ARG A 12 5.86 -6.26 -0.34
CA ARG A 12 5.77 -7.13 -1.53
C ARG A 12 6.74 -6.65 -2.62
N ASN A 13 6.84 -5.33 -2.81
CA ASN A 13 7.80 -4.71 -3.73
C ASN A 13 9.23 -4.61 -3.19
N LYS A 14 9.51 -5.09 -1.97
CA LYS A 14 10.84 -5.13 -1.33
C LYS A 14 11.52 -3.74 -1.26
N ILE A 15 10.76 -2.67 -1.08
CA ILE A 15 11.28 -1.30 -0.95
C ILE A 15 11.22 -0.80 0.49
N SER A 16 12.15 0.10 0.86
CA SER A 16 12.16 0.76 2.16
C SER A 16 11.06 1.83 2.26
N GLN A 17 10.73 2.24 3.48
CA GLN A 17 9.86 3.41 3.68
C GLN A 17 10.47 4.68 3.07
N GLN A 18 11.79 4.85 3.14
CA GLN A 18 12.44 6.00 2.53
C GLN A 18 12.21 6.02 1.01
N LYS A 19 12.47 4.90 0.33
CA LYS A 19 12.33 4.81 -1.13
C LYS A 19 10.90 5.11 -1.62
N LEU A 20 9.90 4.63 -0.90
CA LEU A 20 8.50 4.92 -1.24
C LEU A 20 8.14 6.39 -0.93
N ALA A 21 8.62 6.92 0.19
CA ALA A 21 8.39 8.31 0.56
C ALA A 21 9.01 9.29 -0.45
N ASP A 22 10.24 9.00 -0.92
CA ASP A 22 10.93 9.77 -1.95
C ASP A 22 10.11 9.79 -3.26
N HIS A 23 9.56 8.65 -3.67
CA HIS A 23 8.73 8.56 -4.87
C HIS A 23 7.41 9.35 -4.72
N LEU A 24 6.81 9.32 -3.54
CA LEU A 24 5.55 10.00 -3.25
C LEU A 24 5.74 11.50 -2.92
N GLY A 25 6.98 11.99 -2.85
CA GLY A 25 7.27 13.39 -2.51
C GLY A 25 6.91 13.77 -1.08
N ILE A 26 6.99 12.83 -0.13
CA ILE A 26 6.66 13.05 1.28
C ILE A 26 7.82 12.70 2.21
N ALA A 27 7.75 13.18 3.45
CA ALA A 27 8.69 12.75 4.47
C ALA A 27 8.52 11.26 4.82
N ARG A 28 9.63 10.58 5.12
CA ARG A 28 9.62 9.18 5.56
C ARG A 28 8.81 8.97 6.84
N SER A 29 8.76 9.97 7.73
CA SER A 29 7.89 9.97 8.92
C SER A 29 6.41 9.94 8.54
N THR A 30 5.98 10.74 7.56
CA THR A 30 4.61 10.76 7.04
C THR A 30 4.21 9.39 6.49
N LEU A 31 5.08 8.75 5.69
CA LEU A 31 4.81 7.39 5.24
C LEU A 31 4.72 6.40 6.42
N GLY A 32 5.59 6.55 7.42
CA GLY A 32 5.55 5.75 8.64
C GLY A 32 4.28 5.96 9.47
N ASP A 33 3.69 7.15 9.44
CA ASP A 33 2.39 7.45 10.06
C ASP A 33 1.24 6.80 9.27
N TYR A 34 1.28 6.85 7.93
CA TYR A 34 0.32 6.14 7.07
C TYR A 34 0.34 4.64 7.32
N GLU A 35 1.51 4.00 7.34
CA GLU A 35 1.62 2.54 7.57
C GLU A 35 1.24 2.08 8.98
N ARG A 36 1.17 3.02 9.94
CA ARG A 36 0.68 2.77 11.30
C ARG A 36 -0.77 3.17 11.50
N GLY A 37 -1.39 3.85 10.53
CA GLY A 37 -2.74 4.38 10.64
C GLY A 37 -2.87 5.55 11.61
N LYS A 38 -1.77 6.27 11.90
CA LYS A 38 -1.81 7.48 12.73
C LYS A 38 -2.41 8.66 11.99
N THR A 39 -2.16 8.72 10.68
CA THR A 39 -2.67 9.73 9.76
C THR A 39 -3.18 9.01 8.53
N GLU A 40 -4.22 9.54 7.89
CA GLU A 40 -4.71 9.01 6.62
C GLU A 40 -4.15 9.82 5.43
N PRO A 41 -3.82 9.16 4.31
CA PRO A 41 -3.47 9.83 3.06
C PRO A 41 -4.70 10.54 2.47
N ASN A 42 -4.48 11.70 1.88
CA ASN A 42 -5.53 12.41 1.13
C ASN A 42 -5.79 11.71 -0.23
N ILE A 43 -6.81 12.19 -0.96
CA ILE A 43 -7.22 11.62 -2.25
C ILE A 43 -6.06 11.62 -3.27
N GLU A 44 -5.30 12.71 -3.35
CA GLU A 44 -4.16 12.81 -4.26
C GLU A 44 -3.09 11.75 -3.95
N MET A 45 -2.79 11.55 -2.67
CA MET A 45 -1.85 10.55 -2.21
C MET A 45 -2.34 9.13 -2.49
N LEU A 46 -3.64 8.87 -2.30
CA LEU A 46 -4.25 7.60 -2.68
C LEU A 46 -4.13 7.34 -4.20
N LEU A 47 -4.33 8.36 -5.04
CA LEU A 47 -4.13 8.25 -6.48
C LEU A 47 -2.67 7.95 -6.83
N ASN A 48 -1.71 8.64 -6.20
CA ASN A 48 -0.28 8.40 -6.43
C ASN A 48 0.15 6.99 -6.01
N MET A 49 -0.33 6.52 -4.86
CA MET A 49 -0.11 5.14 -4.41
C MET A 49 -0.73 4.13 -5.38
N SER A 50 -1.96 4.38 -5.84
CA SER A 50 -2.67 3.49 -6.78
C SER A 50 -1.89 3.31 -8.08
N LYS A 51 -1.35 4.41 -8.63
CA LYS A 51 -0.49 4.40 -9.83
C LYS A 51 0.83 3.70 -9.58
N TYR A 52 1.47 3.96 -8.45
CA TYR A 52 2.77 3.37 -8.11
C TYR A 52 2.70 1.84 -7.98
N PHE A 53 1.62 1.34 -7.37
CA PHE A 53 1.44 -0.08 -7.11
C PHE A 53 0.64 -0.82 -8.20
N ASP A 54 0.19 -0.12 -9.23
CA ASP A 54 -0.69 -0.64 -10.28
C ASP A 54 -1.93 -1.33 -9.71
N VAL A 55 -2.63 -0.63 -8.81
CA VAL A 55 -3.89 -1.08 -8.18
C VAL A 55 -4.93 0.02 -8.27
N THR A 56 -6.21 -0.32 -8.10
CA THR A 56 -7.26 0.71 -8.00
C THR A 56 -7.25 1.36 -6.62
N VAL A 57 -7.73 2.61 -6.52
CA VAL A 57 -7.95 3.26 -5.22
C VAL A 57 -8.94 2.46 -4.38
N ASP A 58 -9.98 1.90 -5.00
CA ASP A 58 -10.94 1.00 -4.33
C ASP A 58 -10.24 -0.19 -3.64
N ALA A 59 -9.28 -0.83 -4.31
CA ALA A 59 -8.52 -1.92 -3.71
C ALA A 59 -7.72 -1.46 -2.47
N LEU A 60 -7.18 -0.24 -2.47
CA LEU A 60 -6.45 0.32 -1.34
C LEU A 60 -7.35 0.57 -0.12
N ILE A 61 -8.61 0.98 -0.33
CA ILE A 61 -9.51 1.44 0.74
C ILE A 61 -10.51 0.37 1.20
N ASN A 62 -11.04 -0.46 0.28
CA ASN A 62 -12.18 -1.37 0.50
C ASN A 62 -11.83 -2.86 0.44
N SER A 63 -10.59 -3.23 0.16
CA SER A 63 -10.17 -4.63 0.10
C SER A 63 -9.04 -4.94 1.09
N ASN A 64 -8.95 -6.18 1.57
CA ASN A 64 -7.74 -6.67 2.22
C ASN A 64 -6.85 -7.32 1.16
N ILE A 65 -5.89 -6.56 0.61
CA ILE A 65 -5.09 -6.99 -0.54
C ILE A 65 -4.26 -8.23 -0.20
N SER A 66 -3.78 -8.35 1.04
CA SER A 66 -2.98 -9.51 1.44
C SER A 66 -3.77 -10.82 1.40
N HIS A 67 -5.08 -10.78 1.67
CA HIS A 67 -5.92 -11.97 1.64
C HIS A 67 -6.22 -12.43 0.21
N ARG A 68 -6.44 -11.50 -0.73
CA ARG A 68 -6.61 -11.84 -2.15
C ARG A 68 -5.38 -12.55 -2.71
N ASP A 69 -4.19 -12.04 -2.39
CA ASP A 69 -2.94 -12.66 -2.83
C ASP A 69 -2.78 -14.08 -2.23
N LEU A 70 -3.19 -14.31 -0.98
CA LEU A 70 -3.20 -15.64 -0.35
C LEU A 70 -4.19 -16.61 -1.03
N GLU A 71 -5.39 -16.14 -1.39
CA GLU A 71 -6.38 -16.94 -2.11
C GLU A 71 -5.88 -17.36 -3.49
N ILE A 72 -5.21 -16.45 -4.23
CA ILE A 72 -4.62 -16.74 -5.53
C ILE A 72 -3.53 -17.82 -5.41
N ILE A 73 -2.65 -17.72 -4.40
CA ILE A 73 -1.60 -18.72 -4.17
C ILE A 73 -2.23 -20.09 -3.89
N ARG A 74 -3.20 -20.16 -2.98
CA ARG A 74 -3.90 -21.41 -2.64
C ARG A 74 -4.58 -22.06 -3.85
N ASN A 75 -5.14 -21.27 -4.76
CA ASN A 75 -5.78 -21.78 -5.97
C ASN A 75 -4.79 -22.20 -7.06
N LYS A 76 -3.52 -21.77 -6.98
CA LYS A 76 -2.47 -22.12 -7.95
C LYS A 76 -1.73 -23.41 -7.59
N ASP A 77 -1.81 -23.81 -6.32
CA ASP A 77 -1.26 -25.05 -5.77
C ASP A 77 -2.26 -26.23 -5.80
N MET A 78 -3.47 -26.02 -6.36
CA MET A 78 -4.50 -27.04 -6.58
C MET A 78 -4.60 -27.47 -8.04
#